data_AF-A0AAD7CB05-F1
#
_entry.id   AF-A0AAD7CB05-F1
#
_cell.length_a   1.000
_cell.length_b   1.000
_cell.length_c   1.000
_cell.angle_alpha   90.00
_cell.angle_beta   90.00
_cell.angle_gamma   90.00
#
_symmetry.space_group_name_H-M   'P 1'
#
loop_
_entity.id
_entity.type
_entity.pdbx_description
1 polymer ?
#
loop_
_entity_poly.entity_id
_entity_poly.type
_entity_poly.pdbx_seq_one_letter_code
_entity_poly.pdbx_strand_id
1 'polypeptide(L)'
;MLPPRAYTFIGLNGLRALSVIALLLVFASNIVTIVHDVQAVDRFQAGKAANATDEAIINADYIVGSTVPNQPAGVFWAVLNRLLIIFQVIVLLLSEFGWPSGFFSRFFPILGRDFGLGALGIIQCLLGAAILSHHVDDFSLVAAFFLFAIGCLNMLAGLIFRNSAKIKRSLTEWKDHAKNSLPTHVAGIDIRPVASAAPSFVSSAFKSEKGTGEEKTGLGFGLAGERAAGLKGYLISRPLESLPRYAPNRTAAA
;
A
#
# COMPACT_ATOMS: atom_id res chain seq x y z
N MET A 1 -24.68 -10.67 -8.84
CA MET A 1 -24.56 -9.32 -8.28
C MET A 1 -23.41 -9.33 -7.30
N LEU A 2 -22.37 -8.53 -7.51
CA LEU A 2 -21.21 -8.53 -6.61
C LEU A 2 -21.60 -7.88 -5.26
N PRO A 3 -21.02 -8.30 -4.13
CA PRO A 3 -21.31 -7.69 -2.85
C PRO A 3 -20.95 -6.19 -2.86
N PRO A 4 -21.72 -5.29 -2.21
CA PRO A 4 -21.47 -3.85 -2.21
C PRO A 4 -20.03 -3.45 -1.85
N ARG A 5 -19.36 -4.25 -1.02
CA ARG A 5 -17.95 -4.07 -0.63
C ARG A 5 -16.97 -4.28 -1.79
N ALA A 6 -17.26 -5.17 -2.73
CA ALA A 6 -16.44 -5.40 -3.91
C ALA A 6 -16.45 -4.18 -4.85
N TYR A 7 -17.61 -3.53 -5.02
CA TYR A 7 -17.69 -2.29 -5.81
C TYR A 7 -16.86 -1.16 -5.20
N THR A 8 -16.88 -1.01 -3.86
CA THR A 8 -16.03 -0.02 -3.18
C THR A 8 -14.54 -0.31 -3.33
N PHE A 9 -14.14 -1.59 -3.30
CA PHE A 9 -12.76 -2.01 -3.47
C PHE A 9 -12.24 -1.73 -4.90
N ILE A 10 -13.04 -2.10 -5.92
CA ILE A 10 -12.72 -1.86 -7.33
C ILE A 10 -12.65 -0.36 -7.60
N GLY A 11 -13.63 0.43 -7.13
CA GLY A 11 -13.65 1.87 -7.31
C GLY A 11 -12.47 2.57 -6.64
N LEU A 12 -12.11 2.17 -5.42
CA LEU A 12 -10.97 2.74 -4.72
C LEU A 12 -9.63 2.43 -5.40
N ASN A 13 -9.44 1.21 -5.93
CA ASN A 13 -8.22 0.88 -6.69
C ASN A 13 -8.20 1.55 -8.07
N GLY A 14 -9.34 1.69 -8.73
CA GLY A 14 -9.45 2.47 -9.97
C GLY A 14 -9.05 3.93 -9.76
N LEU A 15 -9.52 4.55 -8.67
CA LEU A 15 -9.16 5.92 -8.31
C LEU A 15 -7.65 6.08 -8.01
N ARG A 16 -7.02 5.07 -7.40
CA ARG A 16 -5.56 5.02 -7.23
C ARG A 16 -4.84 4.97 -8.58
N ALA A 17 -5.26 4.08 -9.48
CA ALA A 17 -4.67 3.97 -10.82
C ALA A 17 -4.79 5.28 -11.60
N LEU A 18 -5.97 5.91 -11.59
CA LEU A 18 -6.19 7.21 -12.22
C LEU A 18 -5.31 8.29 -11.62
N SER A 19 -5.15 8.31 -10.29
CA SER A 19 -4.28 9.26 -9.60
C SER A 19 -2.81 9.11 -10.00
N VAL A 20 -2.31 7.86 -10.11
CA VAL A 20 -0.95 7.59 -10.60
C VAL A 20 -0.79 8.05 -12.05
N ILE A 21 -1.76 7.77 -12.92
CA ILE A 21 -1.73 8.21 -14.32
C ILE A 21 -1.70 9.75 -14.41
N ALA A 22 -2.54 10.43 -13.62
CA ALA A 22 -2.56 11.89 -13.60
C ALA A 22 -1.23 12.50 -13.14
N LEU A 23 -0.62 11.93 -12.08
CA LEU A 23 0.68 12.38 -11.59
C LEU A 23 1.79 12.14 -12.63
N LEU A 24 1.76 11.03 -13.38
CA LEU A 24 2.72 10.77 -14.46
C LEU A 24 2.56 11.75 -15.62
N LEU A 25 1.31 12.08 -16.00
CA LEU A 25 1.03 13.07 -17.03
C LEU A 25 1.54 14.46 -16.63
N VAL A 26 1.29 14.88 -15.38
CA VAL A 26 1.77 16.16 -14.86
C VAL A 26 3.30 16.19 -14.74
N PHE A 27 3.92 15.07 -14.38
CA PHE A 27 5.37 14.95 -14.36
C PHE A 27 5.98 15.15 -15.76
N ALA A 28 5.48 14.40 -16.76
CA ALA A 28 5.93 14.51 -18.14
C ALA A 28 5.71 15.93 -18.68
N SER A 29 4.54 16.51 -18.40
CA SER A 29 4.21 17.85 -18.86
C SER A 29 5.12 18.93 -18.28
N ASN A 30 5.46 18.87 -16.98
CA ASN A 30 6.35 19.86 -16.39
C ASN A 30 7.76 19.81 -17.00
N ILE A 31 8.25 18.63 -17.42
CA ILE A 31 9.52 18.53 -18.14
C ILE A 31 9.45 19.25 -19.49
N VAL A 32 8.36 19.03 -20.24
CA VAL A 32 8.14 19.68 -21.54
C VAL A 32 8.07 21.21 -21.38
N THR A 33 7.33 21.69 -20.38
CA THR A 33 7.24 23.14 -20.08
C THR A 33 8.60 23.75 -19.73
N ILE A 34 9.45 23.07 -18.96
CA ILE A 34 10.82 23.54 -18.68
C ILE A 34 11.63 23.67 -19.97
N VAL A 35 11.53 22.71 -20.89
CA VAL A 35 12.23 22.77 -22.18
C VAL A 35 11.76 23.97 -23.00
N HIS A 36 10.45 24.23 -23.06
CA HIS A 36 9.91 25.39 -23.74
C HIS A 36 10.36 26.71 -23.10
N ASP A 37 10.37 26.79 -21.77
CA ASP A 37 10.84 27.96 -21.03
C ASP A 37 12.33 28.24 -21.29
N VAL A 38 13.20 27.22 -21.31
CA VAL A 38 14.63 27.38 -21.61
C VAL A 38 14.85 27.83 -23.06
N GLN A 39 14.13 27.24 -24.02
CA GLN A 39 14.22 27.67 -25.42
C GLN A 39 13.74 29.11 -25.62
N ALA A 40 12.71 29.54 -24.90
CA ALA A 40 12.22 30.91 -24.96
C ALA A 40 13.25 31.90 -24.40
N VAL A 41 13.93 31.54 -23.30
CA VAL A 41 15.01 32.35 -22.73
C VAL A 41 16.20 32.48 -23.70
N ASP A 42 16.60 31.39 -24.35
CA ASP A 42 17.70 31.40 -25.34
C ASP A 42 17.39 32.32 -26.52
N ARG A 43 16.18 32.18 -27.09
CA ARG A 43 15.69 33.07 -28.17
C ARG A 43 15.62 34.53 -27.74
N PHE A 44 15.18 34.79 -26.51
CA PHE A 44 15.08 36.15 -25.95
C PHE A 44 16.46 36.78 -25.73
N GLN A 45 17.45 36.02 -25.25
CA GLN A 45 18.83 36.50 -25.11
C GLN A 45 19.48 36.75 -26.49
N ALA A 46 19.26 35.86 -27.46
CA ALA A 46 19.74 36.04 -28.82
C ALA A 46 19.09 37.26 -29.52
N GLY A 47 17.79 37.48 -29.32
CA GLY A 47 17.06 38.64 -29.86
C GLY A 47 17.50 39.98 -29.24
N LYS A 48 17.79 39.99 -27.93
CA LYS A 48 18.37 41.17 -27.24
C LYS A 48 19.72 41.59 -27.81
N ALA A 49 20.51 40.65 -28.34
CA ALA A 49 21.80 40.93 -28.96
C ALA A 49 21.67 41.46 -30.40
N ALA A 50 20.54 41.23 -31.07
CA ALA A 50 20.39 41.46 -32.51
C ALA A 50 19.57 42.71 -32.90
N ASN A 51 18.50 43.07 -32.18
CA ASN A 51 17.68 44.24 -32.50
C ASN A 51 16.97 44.80 -31.26
N ALA A 52 17.44 45.95 -30.74
CA ALA A 52 16.88 46.64 -29.59
C ALA A 52 15.67 47.55 -29.90
N THR A 53 15.05 47.42 -31.08
CA THR A 53 14.05 48.38 -31.57
C THR A 53 12.60 48.08 -31.16
N ASP A 54 12.31 46.89 -30.59
CA ASP A 54 10.98 46.56 -30.10
C ASP A 54 10.85 46.86 -28.60
N GLU A 55 10.56 48.12 -28.27
CA GLU A 55 10.30 48.57 -26.88
C GLU A 55 9.15 47.78 -26.21
N ALA A 56 8.22 47.22 -27.00
CA ALA A 56 7.14 46.35 -26.51
C ALA A 56 7.64 44.97 -26.02
N ILE A 57 8.74 44.45 -26.58
CA ILE A 57 9.36 43.18 -26.16
C ILE A 57 10.23 43.39 -24.92
N ILE A 58 10.84 44.57 -24.80
CA ILE A 58 11.69 44.93 -23.64
C ILE A 58 10.82 45.22 -22.40
N ASN A 59 9.64 45.83 -22.58
CA ASN A 59 8.71 46.19 -21.49
C ASN A 59 7.69 45.10 -21.12
N ALA A 60 7.83 43.87 -21.64
CA ALA A 60 6.96 42.77 -21.24
C ALA A 60 7.37 42.22 -19.85
N ASP A 61 6.39 42.02 -18.97
CA ASP A 61 6.60 41.42 -17.63
C ASP A 61 7.07 39.96 -17.71
N TYR A 62 6.72 39.26 -18.80
CA TYR A 62 7.08 37.87 -19.09
C TYR A 62 7.71 37.74 -20.47
N ILE A 63 8.58 36.74 -20.64
CA ILE A 63 9.14 36.38 -21.95
C ILE A 63 8.01 35.83 -22.84
N VAL A 64 7.92 36.31 -24.07
CA VAL A 64 6.86 35.92 -25.02
C VAL A 64 6.88 34.40 -25.24
N GLY A 65 5.75 33.74 -25.00
CA GLY A 65 5.60 32.29 -25.15
C GLY A 65 6.23 31.46 -24.01
N SER A 66 6.47 32.05 -22.84
CA SER A 66 7.03 31.37 -21.67
C SER A 66 6.42 31.86 -20.37
N THR A 67 6.54 31.05 -19.31
CA THR A 67 6.14 31.42 -17.94
C THR A 67 7.21 32.17 -17.16
N VAL A 68 8.31 32.52 -17.82
CA VAL A 68 9.48 33.15 -17.18
C VAL A 68 9.29 34.67 -17.09
N PRO A 69 9.32 35.25 -15.87
CA PRO A 69 9.27 36.69 -15.70
C PRO A 69 10.58 37.34 -16.15
N ASN A 70 10.48 38.52 -16.78
CA ASN A 70 11.60 39.30 -17.31
C ASN A 70 12.32 40.16 -16.24
N GLN A 71 12.11 39.83 -14.95
CA GLN A 71 12.73 40.51 -13.83
C GLN A 71 14.10 39.90 -13.47
N PRO A 72 14.98 40.63 -12.73
CA PRO A 72 16.24 40.08 -12.25
C PRO A 72 16.03 38.75 -11.50
N ALA A 73 16.76 37.71 -11.88
CA ALA A 73 16.61 36.33 -11.38
C ALA A 73 15.24 35.66 -11.65
N GLY A 74 14.39 36.21 -12.53
CA GLY A 74 13.10 35.63 -12.89
C GLY A 74 13.20 34.22 -13.49
N VAL A 75 14.21 33.98 -14.33
CA VAL A 75 14.55 32.66 -14.88
C VAL A 75 14.82 31.63 -13.77
N PHE A 76 15.60 32.02 -12.76
CA PHE A 76 15.93 31.13 -11.64
C PHE A 76 14.67 30.75 -10.85
N TRP A 77 13.82 31.72 -10.52
CA TRP A 77 12.59 31.47 -9.78
C TRP A 77 11.58 30.63 -10.55
N ALA A 78 11.45 30.84 -11.87
CA ALA A 78 10.61 30.02 -12.73
C ALA A 78 11.08 28.56 -12.75
N VAL A 79 12.37 28.32 -12.97
CA VAL A 79 12.95 26.96 -12.99
C VAL A 79 12.84 26.29 -11.61
N LEU A 80 13.14 27.02 -10.54
CA LEU A 80 13.04 26.51 -9.17
C LEU A 80 11.62 26.07 -8.84
N ASN A 81 10.61 26.88 -9.16
CA ASN A 81 9.20 26.55 -8.94
C ASN A 81 8.81 25.25 -9.67
N ARG A 82 9.20 25.10 -10.95
CA ARG A 82 8.95 23.87 -11.72
C ARG A 82 9.66 22.65 -11.11
N LEU A 83 10.88 22.83 -10.62
CA LEU A 83 11.65 21.75 -9.99
C LEU A 83 11.03 21.32 -8.65
N LEU A 84 10.48 22.27 -7.87
CA LEU A 84 9.73 21.98 -6.65
C LEU A 84 8.41 21.26 -6.95
N ILE A 85 7.68 21.64 -8.00
CA ILE A 85 6.48 20.93 -8.46
C ILE A 85 6.82 19.49 -8.84
N ILE A 86 7.89 19.28 -9.62
CA ILE A 86 8.36 17.93 -9.99
C ILE A 86 8.70 17.10 -8.75
N PHE A 87 9.43 17.69 -7.80
CA PHE A 87 9.76 17.02 -6.54
C PHE A 87 8.50 16.62 -5.76
N GLN A 88 7.51 17.52 -5.66
CA GLN A 88 6.25 17.25 -5.00
C GLN A 88 5.46 16.12 -5.70
N VAL A 89 5.43 16.09 -7.03
CA VAL A 89 4.82 15.00 -7.81
C VAL A 89 5.50 13.65 -7.52
N ILE A 90 6.84 13.62 -7.42
CA ILE A 90 7.58 12.39 -7.09
C ILE A 90 7.20 11.91 -5.68
N VAL A 91 7.16 12.81 -4.69
CA VAL A 91 6.77 12.46 -3.32
C VAL A 91 5.33 11.93 -3.28
N LEU A 92 4.42 12.51 -4.05
CA LEU A 92 3.04 12.04 -4.18
C LEU A 92 2.97 10.66 -4.85
N LEU A 93 3.75 10.41 -5.91
CA LEU A 93 3.85 9.10 -6.54
C LEU A 93 4.36 8.03 -5.56
N LEU A 94 5.43 8.32 -4.82
CA LEU A 94 5.95 7.43 -3.78
C LEU A 94 4.89 7.17 -2.69
N SER A 95 4.13 8.19 -2.31
CA SER A 95 3.03 8.04 -1.35
C SER A 95 1.90 7.17 -1.88
N GLU A 96 1.61 7.23 -3.18
CA GLU A 96 0.60 6.37 -3.83
C GLU A 96 1.08 4.93 -3.96
N PHE A 97 2.37 4.67 -4.13
CA PHE A 97 2.94 3.31 -4.07
C PHE A 97 3.05 2.78 -2.63
N GLY A 98 3.11 3.66 -1.62
CA GLY A 98 3.24 3.29 -0.22
C GLY A 98 4.67 2.89 0.17
N TRP A 99 5.66 3.23 -0.66
CA TRP A 99 7.08 2.95 -0.44
C TRP A 99 7.88 4.26 -0.49
N PRO A 100 8.74 4.58 0.50
CA PRO A 100 9.04 3.85 1.73
C PRO A 100 8.04 4.16 2.86
N SER A 101 7.39 3.13 3.40
CA SER A 101 6.32 3.29 4.40
C SER A 101 6.79 3.93 5.71
N GLY A 102 8.02 3.64 6.15
CA GLY A 102 8.60 4.17 7.38
C GLY A 102 8.89 5.67 7.33
N PHE A 103 9.26 6.19 6.15
CA PHE A 103 9.53 7.61 5.93
C PHE A 103 8.24 8.43 6.06
N PHE A 104 7.16 7.99 5.39
CA PHE A 104 5.87 8.68 5.49
C PHE A 104 5.27 8.59 6.88
N SER A 105 5.42 7.48 7.61
CA SER A 105 4.93 7.43 9.00
C SER A 105 5.72 8.33 9.95
N ARG A 106 7.01 8.59 9.69
CA ARG A 106 7.89 9.34 10.61
C ARG A 106 7.98 10.83 10.31
N PHE A 107 8.11 11.20 9.04
CA PHE A 107 8.35 12.58 8.61
C PHE A 107 7.12 13.27 8.02
N PHE A 108 6.24 12.52 7.35
CA PHE A 108 5.04 13.07 6.68
C PHE A 108 3.79 12.23 7.00
N PRO A 109 3.34 12.19 8.27
CA PRO A 109 2.26 11.32 8.72
C PRO A 109 0.96 11.55 7.93
N ILE A 110 0.72 12.77 7.45
CA ILE A 110 -0.43 13.13 6.63
C ILE A 110 -0.52 12.38 5.29
N LEU A 111 0.61 11.90 4.75
CA LEU A 111 0.67 11.02 3.57
C LEU A 111 0.76 9.53 3.96
N GLY A 112 0.93 9.22 5.25
CA GLY A 112 1.06 7.87 5.79
C GLY A 112 -0.18 6.99 5.61
N ARG A 113 -0.02 5.70 5.89
CA ARG A 113 -1.08 4.68 5.76
C ARG A 113 -2.27 4.92 6.69
N ASP A 114 -2.02 5.60 7.81
CA ASP A 114 -2.98 5.86 8.89
C ASP A 114 -3.75 7.18 8.70
N PHE A 115 -3.56 7.87 7.58
CA PHE A 115 -4.33 9.05 7.21
C PHE A 115 -5.16 8.79 5.95
N GLY A 116 -6.38 9.32 5.92
CA GLY A 116 -7.31 9.14 4.80
C GLY A 116 -6.80 9.70 3.46
N LEU A 117 -7.55 9.43 2.40
CA LEU A 117 -7.25 9.94 1.04
C LEU A 117 -7.47 11.44 0.88
N GLY A 118 -8.11 12.07 1.87
CA GLY A 118 -8.54 13.47 1.80
C GLY A 118 -7.38 14.44 1.67
N ALA A 119 -6.36 14.28 2.52
CA ALA A 119 -5.20 15.15 2.49
C ALA A 119 -4.36 14.98 1.21
N LEU A 120 -4.26 13.75 0.69
CA LEU A 120 -3.65 13.49 -0.61
C LEU A 120 -4.40 14.20 -1.74
N GLY A 121 -5.74 14.11 -1.75
CA GLY A 121 -6.58 14.81 -2.72
C GLY A 121 -6.46 16.34 -2.64
N ILE A 122 -6.38 16.91 -1.43
CA ILE A 122 -6.16 18.35 -1.24
C ILE A 122 -4.82 18.78 -1.84
N ILE A 123 -3.73 18.04 -1.59
CA ILE A 123 -2.42 18.39 -2.14
C ILE A 123 -2.43 18.28 -3.68
N GLN A 124 -3.08 17.26 -4.24
CA GLN A 124 -3.24 17.12 -5.69
C GLN A 124 -4.07 18.25 -6.31
N CYS A 125 -5.12 18.68 -5.61
CA CYS A 125 -5.98 19.78 -6.02
C CYS A 125 -5.21 21.11 -6.01
N LEU A 126 -4.47 21.41 -4.94
CA LEU A 126 -3.61 22.59 -4.84
C LEU A 126 -2.52 22.59 -5.91
N LEU A 127 -1.92 21.44 -6.19
CA LEU A 127 -0.91 21.29 -7.23
C LEU A 127 -1.49 21.54 -8.63
N GLY A 128 -2.67 20.98 -8.91
CA GLY A 128 -3.40 21.25 -10.15
C GLY A 128 -3.72 22.73 -10.30
N ALA A 129 -4.25 23.36 -9.26
CA ALA A 129 -4.56 24.80 -9.24
C ALA A 129 -3.31 25.67 -9.45
N ALA A 130 -2.18 25.32 -8.83
CA ALA A 130 -0.91 26.04 -8.99
C ALA A 130 -0.35 25.95 -10.41
N ILE A 131 -0.56 24.82 -11.12
CA ILE A 131 -0.17 24.71 -12.53
C ILE A 131 -1.12 25.51 -13.42
N LEU A 132 -2.44 25.49 -13.12
CA LEU A 132 -3.47 26.23 -13.86
C LEU A 132 -3.35 27.76 -13.70
N SER A 133 -2.78 28.24 -12.60
CA SER A 133 -2.61 29.68 -12.38
C SER A 133 -1.53 30.31 -13.25
N HIS A 134 -0.71 29.50 -13.94
CA HIS A 134 0.25 29.98 -14.92
C HIS A 134 -0.24 29.66 -16.33
N HIS A 135 0.16 30.48 -17.31
CA HIS A 135 -0.13 30.20 -18.71
C HIS A 135 0.73 29.01 -19.15
N VAL A 136 0.13 27.87 -19.46
CA VAL A 136 0.87 26.66 -19.85
C VAL A 136 0.29 26.07 -21.13
N ASP A 137 1.10 25.33 -21.86
CA ASP A 137 0.73 24.64 -23.10
C ASP A 137 -0.50 23.73 -22.94
N ASP A 138 -1.22 23.49 -24.03
CA ASP A 138 -2.45 22.70 -24.08
C ASP A 138 -2.30 21.32 -23.42
N PHE A 139 -1.17 20.65 -23.65
CA PHE A 139 -0.88 19.36 -23.02
C PHE A 139 -0.83 19.45 -21.50
N SER A 140 -0.16 20.48 -20.97
CA SER A 140 -0.09 20.72 -19.53
C SER A 140 -1.40 21.16 -18.94
N LEU A 141 -2.18 21.93 -19.69
CA LEU A 141 -3.49 22.38 -19.29
C LEU A 141 -4.42 21.18 -19.09
N VAL A 142 -4.47 20.26 -20.06
CA VAL A 142 -5.28 19.02 -19.96
C VAL A 142 -4.81 18.14 -18.80
N ALA A 143 -3.49 17.93 -18.66
CA ALA A 143 -2.93 17.13 -17.58
C ALA A 143 -3.26 17.71 -16.19
N ALA A 144 -3.17 19.03 -16.04
CA ALA A 144 -3.42 19.71 -14.77
C ALA A 144 -4.92 19.78 -14.42
N PHE A 145 -5.81 19.96 -15.41
CA PHE A 145 -7.26 19.81 -15.21
C PHE A 145 -7.63 18.39 -14.78
N PHE A 146 -7.03 17.38 -15.41
CA PHE A 146 -7.23 15.99 -15.05
C PHE A 146 -6.75 15.69 -13.61
N LEU A 147 -5.58 16.19 -13.22
CA LEU A 147 -5.08 16.08 -11.85
C LEU A 147 -6.00 16.80 -10.84
N PHE A 148 -6.49 18.00 -11.18
CA PHE A 148 -7.42 18.75 -10.34
C PHE A 148 -8.73 17.99 -10.11
N ALA A 149 -9.33 17.45 -11.18
CA ALA A 149 -10.55 16.66 -11.10
C ALA A 149 -10.36 15.39 -10.23
N ILE A 150 -9.23 14.68 -10.41
CA ILE A 150 -8.91 13.51 -9.59
C ILE A 150 -8.59 13.90 -8.14
N GLY A 151 -7.95 15.04 -7.91
CA GLY A 151 -7.71 15.59 -6.59
C GLY A 151 -9.02 15.84 -5.83
N CYS A 152 -10.02 16.42 -6.51
CA CYS A 152 -11.37 16.58 -5.97
C CYS A 152 -12.04 15.23 -5.66
N LEU A 153 -11.93 14.23 -6.54
CA LEU A 153 -12.46 12.89 -6.29
C LEU A 153 -11.77 12.21 -5.10
N ASN A 154 -10.44 12.33 -4.98
CA ASN A 154 -9.66 11.81 -3.84
C ASN A 154 -10.02 12.53 -2.54
N MET A 155 -10.28 13.84 -2.60
CA MET A 155 -10.74 14.64 -1.46
C MET A 155 -12.12 14.17 -0.98
N LEU A 156 -13.09 14.03 -1.89
CA LEU A 156 -14.43 13.54 -1.57
C LEU A 156 -14.41 12.10 -1.05
N ALA A 157 -13.65 11.20 -1.69
CA ALA A 157 -13.46 9.84 -1.19
C ALA A 157 -12.81 9.83 0.19
N GLY A 158 -11.89 10.76 0.45
CA GLY A 158 -11.28 10.98 1.76
C GLY A 158 -12.25 11.45 2.83
N LEU A 159 -13.21 12.32 2.50
CA LEU A 159 -14.26 12.76 3.42
C LEU A 159 -15.27 11.65 3.74
N ILE A 160 -15.66 10.87 2.71
CA ILE A 160 -16.66 9.79 2.85
C ILE A 160 -16.08 8.59 3.62
N PHE A 161 -14.87 8.14 3.29
CA PHE A 161 -14.27 6.92 3.85
C PHE A 161 -13.25 7.17 4.97
N ARG A 162 -12.93 8.44 5.25
CA ARG A 162 -12.02 8.91 6.31
C ARG A 162 -10.80 8.01 6.46
N ASN A 163 -10.63 7.42 7.65
CA ASN A 163 -9.43 6.66 8.01
C ASN A 163 -9.42 5.23 7.44
N SER A 164 -10.57 4.71 7.02
CA SER A 164 -10.66 3.34 6.51
C SER A 164 -10.34 3.21 5.02
N ALA A 165 -10.13 4.31 4.31
CA ALA A 165 -9.98 4.30 2.85
C ALA A 165 -8.67 3.66 2.38
N LYS A 166 -7.56 3.88 3.09
CA LYS A 166 -6.24 3.29 2.74
C LYS A 166 -6.14 1.82 3.16
N ILE A 167 -6.73 1.46 4.31
CA ILE A 167 -6.82 0.08 4.80
C ILE A 167 -7.63 -0.78 3.82
N LYS A 168 -8.82 -0.30 3.42
CA LYS A 168 -9.69 -0.96 2.43
C LYS A 168 -9.10 -1.03 1.01
N ARG A 169 -8.02 -0.30 0.70
CA ARG A 169 -7.29 -0.39 -0.58
C ARG A 169 -6.18 -1.45 -0.58
N SER A 170 -5.83 -2.04 0.57
CA SER A 170 -4.73 -3.00 0.62
C SER A 170 -5.16 -4.37 0.04
N LEU A 171 -4.53 -4.78 -1.05
CA LEU A 171 -4.70 -6.11 -1.68
C LEU A 171 -4.30 -7.25 -0.73
N THR A 172 -3.49 -6.96 0.29
CA THR A 172 -3.06 -7.89 1.33
C THR A 172 -4.20 -8.30 2.25
N GLU A 173 -5.08 -7.37 2.65
CA GLU A 173 -6.23 -7.72 3.50
C GLU A 173 -7.26 -8.60 2.79
N TRP A 174 -7.50 -8.40 1.50
CA TRP A 174 -8.36 -9.33 0.74
C TRP A 174 -7.77 -10.74 0.73
N LYS A 175 -6.44 -10.86 0.55
CA LYS A 175 -5.75 -12.16 0.57
C LYS A 175 -5.73 -12.76 1.97
N ASP A 176 -5.59 -11.96 3.02
CA ASP A 176 -5.59 -12.45 4.41
C ASP A 176 -7.00 -12.77 4.91
N HIS A 177 -8.03 -12.06 4.46
CA HIS A 177 -9.43 -12.43 4.68
C HIS A 177 -9.86 -13.65 3.87
N ALA A 178 -9.34 -13.83 2.64
CA ALA A 178 -9.55 -15.06 1.87
C ALA A 178 -8.88 -16.28 2.54
N LYS A 179 -7.72 -16.09 3.16
CA LYS A 179 -7.07 -17.12 4.00
C LYS A 179 -7.84 -17.39 5.29
N ASN A 180 -8.44 -16.37 5.91
CA ASN A 180 -9.27 -16.50 7.13
C ASN A 180 -10.70 -17.00 6.87
N SER A 181 -11.19 -16.97 5.62
CA SER A 181 -12.51 -17.52 5.23
C SER A 181 -12.50 -19.02 4.99
N LEU A 182 -11.33 -19.65 4.97
CA LEU A 182 -11.18 -21.10 5.04
C LEU A 182 -10.77 -21.46 6.47
N PRO A 183 -11.46 -22.38 7.16
CA PRO A 183 -11.09 -22.78 8.51
C PRO A 183 -9.71 -23.46 8.48
N THR A 184 -8.66 -22.67 8.67
CA THR A 184 -7.30 -23.15 8.97
C THR A 184 -7.20 -23.48 10.46
N HIS A 185 -8.05 -24.41 10.91
CA HIS A 185 -7.82 -25.16 12.14
C HIS A 185 -7.38 -26.58 11.80
N VAL A 186 -6.35 -26.72 10.97
CA VAL A 186 -5.51 -27.91 11.05
C VAL A 186 -4.09 -27.39 11.18
N ALA A 187 -3.57 -27.56 12.39
CA ALA A 187 -2.26 -27.12 12.81
C ALA A 187 -1.15 -27.60 11.85
N GLY A 188 -0.25 -26.66 11.52
CA GLY A 188 1.18 -26.92 11.32
C GLY A 188 1.59 -28.11 10.47
N ILE A 189 1.31 -28.07 9.16
CA ILE A 189 2.03 -28.90 8.19
C ILE A 189 2.83 -27.97 7.28
N ASP A 190 4.14 -27.94 7.49
CA ASP A 190 5.13 -27.29 6.63
C ASP A 190 5.23 -28.09 5.32
N ILE A 191 4.64 -27.58 4.24
CA ILE A 191 4.69 -28.24 2.93
C ILE A 191 6.00 -27.84 2.25
N ARG A 192 7.09 -28.47 2.68
CA ARG A 192 8.31 -28.60 1.87
C ARG A 192 8.21 -29.90 1.07
N PRO A 193 8.62 -29.93 -0.22
CA PRO A 193 8.51 -31.12 -1.03
C PRO A 193 9.59 -32.11 -0.61
N VAL A 194 9.26 -33.03 0.31
CA VAL A 194 10.13 -34.16 0.65
C VAL A 194 9.80 -35.30 -0.31
N ALA A 195 10.63 -35.41 -1.35
CA ALA A 195 10.73 -36.64 -2.11
C ALA A 195 11.25 -37.77 -1.20
N SER A 196 10.72 -38.98 -1.40
CA SER A 196 11.16 -40.26 -0.85
C SER A 196 10.81 -40.58 0.62
N ALA A 197 9.70 -41.30 0.82
CA ALA A 197 9.68 -42.52 1.65
C ALA A 197 8.32 -43.24 1.48
N ALA A 198 8.35 -44.55 1.18
CA ALA A 198 7.19 -45.42 1.01
C ALA A 198 6.42 -45.65 2.34
N PRO A 199 5.12 -46.01 2.32
CA PRO A 199 4.31 -46.10 3.53
C PRO A 199 4.37 -47.49 4.18
N SER A 200 4.73 -47.52 5.46
CA SER A 200 4.79 -48.73 6.31
C SER A 200 3.41 -49.04 6.91
N PHE A 201 2.50 -49.67 6.15
CA PHE A 201 1.12 -49.95 6.59
C PHE A 201 0.82 -51.40 6.99
N VAL A 202 1.81 -52.28 7.19
CA VAL A 202 1.54 -53.74 7.28
C VAL A 202 1.93 -54.43 8.61
N SER A 203 2.30 -53.73 9.69
CA SER A 203 2.81 -54.41 10.90
C SER A 203 1.83 -54.58 12.08
N SER A 204 0.61 -54.04 12.06
CA SER A 204 -0.29 -54.12 13.24
C SER A 204 -1.37 -55.20 13.18
N ALA A 205 -1.44 -56.03 12.13
CA ALA A 205 -2.45 -57.08 12.00
C ALA A 205 -2.08 -58.43 12.69
N PHE A 206 -0.88 -58.56 13.27
CA PHE A 206 -0.41 -59.80 13.90
C PHE A 206 0.23 -59.54 15.27
N LYS A 207 -0.60 -59.20 16.28
CA LYS A 207 -0.24 -59.48 17.68
C LYS A 207 -1.47 -59.50 18.59
N SER A 208 -2.17 -60.62 18.57
CA SER A 208 -3.04 -61.05 19.66
C SER A 208 -2.29 -62.13 20.43
N GLU A 209 -1.91 -61.86 21.69
CA GLU A 209 -2.09 -62.80 22.81
C GLU A 209 -1.67 -62.19 24.16
N LYS A 210 -2.56 -62.38 25.15
CA LYS A 210 -2.39 -62.57 26.60
C LYS A 210 -1.54 -61.58 27.43
N GLY A 211 -2.20 -61.02 28.44
CA GLY A 211 -1.52 -60.62 29.69
C GLY A 211 -2.30 -59.64 30.57
N THR A 212 -2.99 -60.20 31.57
CA THR A 212 -3.25 -59.66 32.93
C THR A 212 -3.92 -58.28 33.10
N GLY A 213 -5.06 -58.31 33.82
CA GLY A 213 -5.89 -57.16 34.13
C GLY A 213 -5.18 -56.09 34.98
N GLU A 214 -5.24 -54.87 34.47
CA GLU A 214 -5.23 -53.64 35.25
C GLU A 214 -6.54 -52.91 34.95
N GLU A 215 -7.25 -52.51 36.00
CA GLU A 215 -8.37 -51.57 35.89
C GLU A 215 -7.88 -50.31 35.17
N LYS A 216 -8.32 -50.14 33.92
CA LYS A 216 -8.12 -48.90 33.17
C LYS A 216 -9.02 -47.83 33.81
N THR A 217 -8.56 -47.22 34.90
CA THR A 217 -9.06 -45.91 35.34
C THR A 217 -8.87 -44.95 34.17
N GLY A 218 -9.98 -44.57 33.55
CA GLY A 218 -9.99 -43.69 32.38
C GLY A 218 -9.24 -42.40 32.70
N LEU A 219 -8.32 -42.02 31.81
CA LEU A 219 -7.41 -40.88 31.96
C LEU A 219 -8.13 -39.53 31.79
N GLY A 220 -9.36 -39.39 32.29
CA GLY A 220 -10.20 -38.18 32.17
C GLY A 220 -10.82 -37.96 30.79
N PHE A 221 -10.36 -38.68 29.76
CA PHE A 221 -10.99 -38.75 28.45
C PHE A 221 -11.89 -39.99 28.45
N GLY A 222 -13.20 -39.81 28.67
CA GLY A 222 -14.15 -40.93 28.62
C GLY A 222 -14.03 -41.75 27.33
N LEU A 223 -14.72 -42.89 27.27
CA LEU A 223 -14.63 -43.88 26.18
C LEU A 223 -14.73 -43.27 24.75
N ALA A 224 -15.48 -42.17 24.61
CA ALA A 224 -15.61 -41.43 23.36
C ALA A 224 -14.33 -40.71 22.92
N GLY A 225 -13.55 -40.17 23.86
CA GLY A 225 -12.27 -39.51 23.59
C GLY A 225 -11.19 -40.49 23.14
N GLU A 226 -11.15 -41.68 23.75
CA GLU A 226 -10.23 -42.75 23.35
C GLU A 226 -10.55 -43.29 21.95
N ARG A 227 -11.85 -43.48 21.63
CA ARG A 227 -12.28 -43.88 20.27
C ARG A 227 -11.99 -42.81 19.22
N ALA A 228 -12.19 -41.53 19.54
CA ALA A 228 -11.90 -40.43 18.63
C ALA A 228 -10.38 -40.25 18.39
N ALA A 229 -9.56 -40.47 19.41
CA ALA A 229 -8.10 -40.46 19.27
C ALA A 229 -7.60 -41.64 18.43
N GLY A 230 -8.15 -42.84 18.66
CA GLY A 230 -7.83 -44.04 17.88
C GLY A 230 -8.19 -43.91 16.40
N LEU A 231 -9.36 -43.34 16.06
CA LEU A 231 -9.76 -43.09 14.67
C LEU A 231 -8.86 -42.07 13.95
N LYS A 232 -8.24 -41.17 14.71
CA LYS A 232 -7.30 -40.17 14.18
C LYS A 232 -5.84 -40.64 14.20
N GLY A 233 -5.59 -41.90 14.56
CA GLY A 233 -4.25 -42.50 14.59
C GLY A 233 -3.39 -42.07 15.78
N TYR A 234 -3.97 -41.38 16.78
CA TYR A 234 -3.25 -40.98 17.98
C TYR A 234 -3.29 -42.09 19.03
N LEU A 235 -2.11 -42.58 19.41
CA LEU A 235 -1.94 -43.42 20.59
C LEU A 235 -1.84 -42.50 21.82
N ILE A 236 -2.87 -42.52 22.67
CA ILE A 236 -2.83 -41.81 23.95
C ILE A 236 -1.82 -42.54 24.84
N SER A 237 -0.60 -42.01 24.90
CA SER A 237 0.44 -42.49 25.82
C SER A 237 0.34 -41.74 27.15
N ARG A 238 0.69 -42.42 28.25
CA ARG A 238 0.80 -41.77 29.56
C ARG A 238 1.97 -40.78 29.48
N PRO A 239 1.81 -39.52 29.96
CA PRO A 239 2.95 -38.64 30.13
C PRO A 239 3.97 -39.32 31.06
N LEU A 240 5.25 -39.19 30.74
CA LEU A 240 6.33 -39.67 31.62
C LEU A 240 6.15 -39.00 32.99
N GLU A 241 5.96 -39.82 34.04
CA GLU A 241 5.84 -39.32 35.41
C GLU A 241 7.15 -38.62 35.79
N SER A 242 7.15 -37.29 35.81
CA SER A 242 8.33 -36.47 36.10
C SER A 242 8.62 -36.33 37.60
N LEU A 243 7.89 -37.05 38.46
CA LEU A 243 7.99 -36.96 39.91
C LEU A 243 8.03 -38.37 40.52
N PRO A 244 9.05 -38.71 41.34
CA PRO A 244 9.06 -39.94 42.10
C PRO A 244 7.81 -40.06 42.99
N ARG A 245 7.23 -41.26 43.03
CA ARG A 245 5.95 -41.64 43.68
C ARG A 245 5.88 -41.44 45.21
N TYR A 246 6.82 -40.71 45.82
CA TYR A 246 6.93 -40.47 47.26
C TYR A 246 6.66 -39.02 47.69
N ALA A 247 6.21 -38.14 46.80
CA ALA A 247 5.77 -36.81 47.22
C ALA A 247 4.37 -36.90 47.88
N PRO A 248 4.21 -36.57 49.19
CA PRO A 248 2.91 -36.60 49.83
C PRO A 248 2.01 -35.51 49.26
N ASN A 249 0.75 -35.87 48.98
CA ASN A 249 -0.30 -34.95 48.55
C ASN A 249 -0.45 -33.81 49.58
N ARG A 250 -0.30 -32.55 49.15
CA ARG A 250 -0.52 -31.34 49.96
C ARG A 250 -2.00 -31.07 50.25
N THR A 251 -2.80 -32.10 50.46
CA THR A 251 -4.21 -32.00 50.87
C THR A 251 -4.44 -32.89 52.08
N ALA A 252 -3.71 -32.62 53.15
CA ALA A 252 -3.97 -33.14 54.50
C ALA A 252 -3.23 -32.28 55.53
N ALA A 253 -3.67 -31.03 55.70
CA ALA A 253 -3.50 -30.28 56.92
C ALA A 253 -4.69 -29.31 57.02
N ALA A 254 -5.30 -29.29 58.20
CA ALA A 254 -6.61 -28.75 58.56
C ALA A 254 -6.79 -27.24 58.29
#